data_AF-X1GDS2-F1
#
_entry.id   AF-X1GDS2-F1
#
_cell.length_a   1.000
_cell.length_b   1.000
_cell.length_c   1.000
_cell.angle_alpha   90.00
_cell.angle_beta   90.00
_cell.angle_gamma   90.00
#
_symmetry.space_group_name_H-M   'P 1'
#
loop_
_entity.id
_entity.type
_entity.pdbx_description
1 polymer ?
#
loop_
_entity_poly.entity_id
_entity_poly.type
_entity_poly.pdbx_seq_one_letter_code
_entity_poly.pdbx_strand_id
1 'polypeptide(L)'
;ANLGVRVDPLSIIRIEDYSGKIIKDNIPQKKKVFKEETCYVLINMMEEVIKRGTGWNAKIGRPAAGKTGTTDDFVDAWFIGFTPDLVTAVYIGNDDRKPLGNKMTGGVVAAPIWAKFMKNALKNNEKKDFLQPDKITKISVCKESGLLPTDSCSEILTVTFIKGTEPTSYCTIHQKYFETPKVKVKEYPEIKKPYYEEIEAIKEKYEEKPIETEEKEEETLQSLIEKLREKHKKQDE
;
A
#
# COMPACT_ATOMS: atom_id res chain seq x y z
N ALA A 1 11.37 14.73 11.13
CA ALA A 1 11.30 16.20 11.32
C ALA A 1 12.58 16.90 10.85
N ASN A 2 13.72 16.74 11.54
CA ASN A 2 14.94 17.52 11.26
C ASN A 2 16.01 16.75 10.45
N LEU A 3 15.62 16.15 9.32
CA LEU A 3 16.51 15.48 8.36
C LEU A 3 17.60 14.54 8.95
N GLY A 4 17.25 13.79 9.99
CA GLY A 4 18.13 12.75 10.54
C GLY A 4 19.13 13.23 11.60
N VAL A 5 19.06 14.49 12.02
CA VAL A 5 19.86 15.02 13.14
C VAL A 5 19.09 14.85 14.44
N ARG A 6 19.60 13.98 15.32
CA ARG A 6 19.09 13.86 16.70
C ARG A 6 19.60 15.03 17.51
N VAL A 7 18.70 15.66 18.26
CA VAL A 7 19.00 16.68 19.26
C VAL A 7 18.48 16.15 20.58
N ASP A 8 19.33 16.08 21.60
CA ASP A 8 18.90 15.60 22.92
C ASP A 8 17.98 16.67 23.56
N PRO A 9 16.76 16.31 24.04
CA PRO A 9 15.83 17.28 24.60
C PRO A 9 16.37 17.97 25.85
N LEU A 10 16.19 19.28 25.94
CA LEU A 10 16.54 20.09 27.11
C LEU A 10 15.29 20.76 27.69
N SER A 11 15.06 20.55 28.99
CA SER A 11 13.99 21.24 29.74
C SER A 11 14.48 22.53 30.41
N ILE A 12 15.76 22.61 30.73
CA ILE A 12 16.41 23.77 31.36
C ILE A 12 17.49 24.26 30.41
N ILE A 13 17.41 25.51 29.96
CA ILE A 13 18.43 26.11 29.09
C ILE A 13 19.61 26.68 29.89
N ARG A 14 19.32 27.31 31.03
CA ARG A 14 20.32 28.06 31.80
C ARG A 14 19.89 28.19 33.26
N ILE A 15 20.87 28.17 34.17
CA ILE A 15 20.69 28.38 35.61
C ILE A 15 21.65 29.50 36.02
N GLU A 16 21.13 30.54 36.66
CA GLU A 16 21.89 31.69 37.16
C GLU A 16 21.65 31.86 38.66
N ASP A 17 22.62 32.44 39.37
CA ASP A 17 22.40 32.93 40.73
C ASP A 17 21.80 34.35 40.74
N TYR A 18 21.51 34.88 41.93
CA TYR A 18 20.93 36.21 42.12
C TYR A 18 21.82 37.36 41.61
N SER A 19 23.12 37.10 41.41
CA SER A 19 24.09 38.07 40.89
C SER A 19 24.19 38.04 39.36
N GLY A 20 23.44 37.15 38.70
CA GLY A 20 23.50 36.91 37.26
C GLY A 20 24.68 36.02 36.85
N LYS A 21 25.37 35.37 37.79
CA LYS A 21 26.45 34.44 37.46
C LYS A 21 25.85 33.14 36.96
N ILE A 22 26.31 32.70 35.80
CA ILE A 22 25.91 31.44 35.18
C ILE A 22 26.44 30.27 36.01
N ILE A 23 25.53 29.49 36.59
CA ILE A 23 25.83 28.23 37.28
C ILE A 23 25.90 27.09 36.26
N LYS A 24 24.97 27.10 35.28
CA LYS A 24 24.86 26.06 34.26
C LYS A 24 24.32 26.64 32.97
N ASP A 25 24.94 26.29 31.86
CA ASP A 25 24.49 26.63 30.51
C ASP A 25 24.40 25.34 29.69
N ASN A 26 23.19 24.93 29.31
CA ASN A 26 22.94 23.66 28.64
C ASN A 26 22.94 23.86 27.12
N ILE A 27 24.01 23.43 26.48
CA ILE A 27 24.15 23.50 25.02
C ILE A 27 23.56 22.23 24.38
N PRO A 28 22.59 22.33 23.45
CA PRO A 28 21.99 21.18 22.78
C PRO A 28 23.04 20.32 22.08
N GLN A 29 23.11 19.05 22.45
CA GLN A 29 23.99 18.08 21.78
C GLN A 29 23.31 17.56 20.51
N LYS A 30 24.04 17.60 19.39
CA LYS A 30 23.55 17.20 18.07
C LYS A 30 24.35 16.00 17.56
N LYS A 31 23.65 15.00 17.03
CA LYS A 31 24.27 13.83 16.39
C LYS A 31 23.55 13.52 15.08
N LYS A 32 24.28 13.44 13.96
CA LYS A 32 23.72 12.92 12.70
C LYS A 32 23.55 11.40 12.84
N VAL A 33 22.30 10.94 12.77
CA VAL A 33 21.93 9.52 12.94
C VAL A 33 21.51 8.90 11.61
N PHE A 34 20.87 9.68 10.75
CA PHE A 34 20.39 9.21 9.45
C PHE A 34 20.90 10.12 8.31
N LYS A 35 20.88 9.57 7.10
CA LYS A 35 21.07 10.34 5.87
C LYS A 35 19.84 11.22 5.62
N GLU A 36 20.07 12.43 5.17
CA GLU A 36 19.02 13.44 4.97
C GLU A 36 18.05 13.03 3.85
N GLU A 37 18.55 12.40 2.80
CA GLU A 37 17.76 11.92 1.67
C GLU A 37 16.76 10.84 2.10
N THR A 38 17.23 9.86 2.89
CA THR A 38 16.37 8.81 3.46
C THR A 38 15.29 9.41 4.36
N CYS A 39 15.65 10.39 5.21
CA CYS A 39 14.68 11.08 6.04
C CYS A 39 13.68 11.89 5.21
N TYR A 40 14.09 12.52 4.12
CA TYR A 40 13.20 13.28 3.25
C TYR A 40 12.17 12.40 2.55
N VAL A 41 12.59 11.25 2.00
CA VAL A 41 11.67 10.25 1.44
C VAL A 41 10.65 9.80 2.49
N LEU A 42 11.12 9.48 3.71
CA LEU A 42 10.24 9.11 4.82
C LEU A 42 9.25 10.22 5.19
N ILE A 43 9.70 11.48 5.22
CA ILE A 43 8.84 12.64 5.45
C ILE A 43 7.74 12.68 4.38
N ASN A 44 8.09 12.55 3.10
CA ASN A 44 7.14 12.57 2.00
C ASN A 44 6.08 11.46 2.13
N MET A 45 6.49 10.26 2.52
CA MET A 45 5.55 9.16 2.81
C MET A 45 4.61 9.50 3.98
N MET A 46 5.13 10.11 5.05
CA MET A 46 4.34 10.51 6.22
C MET A 46 3.47 11.74 5.98
N GLU A 47 3.77 12.59 5.00
CA GLU A 47 2.85 13.64 4.55
C GLU A 47 1.59 13.00 3.94
N GLU A 48 1.73 11.90 3.20
CA GLU A 48 0.59 11.19 2.61
C GLU A 48 -0.32 10.53 3.63
N VAL A 49 0.22 10.14 4.80
CA VAL A 49 -0.59 9.67 5.94
C VAL A 49 -1.62 10.73 6.36
N ILE A 50 -1.22 12.01 6.35
CA ILE A 50 -2.12 13.13 6.67
C ILE A 50 -2.98 13.53 5.46
N LYS A 51 -2.40 13.53 4.25
CA LYS A 51 -3.12 14.00 3.06
C LYS A 51 -4.22 13.05 2.61
N ARG A 52 -4.01 11.74 2.69
CA ARG A 52 -4.92 10.70 2.16
C ARG A 52 -4.94 9.39 2.95
N GLY A 53 -4.21 9.28 4.06
CA GLY A 53 -4.08 8.06 4.84
C GLY A 53 -4.81 8.08 6.18
N THR A 54 -4.35 7.25 7.11
CA THR A 54 -4.94 7.05 8.45
C THR A 54 -4.92 8.30 9.33
N GLY A 55 -4.06 9.27 9.02
CA GLY A 55 -3.93 10.53 9.75
C GLY A 55 -4.75 11.67 9.15
N TRP A 56 -5.74 11.40 8.29
CA TRP A 56 -6.53 12.43 7.59
C TRP A 56 -7.05 13.56 8.50
N ASN A 57 -7.46 13.24 9.73
CA ASN A 57 -7.96 14.22 10.70
C ASN A 57 -6.88 15.14 11.28
N ALA A 58 -5.60 14.89 10.97
CA ALA A 58 -4.47 15.73 11.34
C ALA A 58 -4.22 16.89 10.36
N LYS A 59 -5.12 17.14 9.39
CA LYS A 59 -4.97 18.23 8.42
C LYS A 59 -5.05 19.60 9.07
N ILE A 60 -3.97 20.37 8.90
CA ILE A 60 -3.82 21.72 9.45
C ILE A 60 -3.67 22.84 8.42
N GLY A 61 -3.78 22.53 7.12
CA GLY A 61 -3.71 23.55 6.05
C GLY A 61 -2.31 24.13 5.83
N ARG A 62 -1.27 23.38 6.20
CA ARG A 62 0.16 23.68 5.97
C ARG A 62 0.95 22.35 5.88
N PRO A 63 2.19 22.36 5.35
CA PRO A 63 3.03 21.17 5.29
C PRO A 63 3.19 20.52 6.66
N ALA A 64 2.85 19.24 6.73
CA ALA A 64 2.87 18.45 7.96
C ALA A 64 2.99 16.97 7.60
N ALA A 65 3.73 16.24 8.42
CA ALA A 65 3.91 14.80 8.30
C ALA A 65 3.65 14.15 9.65
N GLY A 66 3.13 12.92 9.65
CA GLY A 66 2.87 12.22 10.90
C GLY A 66 2.47 10.76 10.72
N LYS A 67 2.28 10.08 11.84
CA LYS A 67 1.89 8.68 11.87
C LYS A 67 0.92 8.40 13.01
N THR A 68 -0.09 7.58 12.71
CA THR A 68 -0.99 7.00 13.70
C THR A 68 -0.35 5.80 14.39
N GLY A 69 -0.60 5.68 15.69
CA GLY A 69 -0.39 4.46 16.48
C GLY A 69 -1.70 4.06 17.16
N THR A 70 -1.98 2.77 17.23
CA THR A 70 -3.16 2.21 17.89
C THR A 70 -2.77 0.84 18.38
N THR A 71 -2.95 0.56 19.66
CA THR A 71 -2.72 -0.78 20.22
C THR A 71 -3.94 -1.66 20.03
N ASP A 72 -3.77 -2.95 20.30
CA ASP A 72 -4.87 -3.90 20.33
C ASP A 72 -5.97 -3.44 21.30
N ASP A 73 -7.21 -3.88 21.01
CA ASP A 73 -8.43 -3.54 21.75
C ASP A 73 -8.71 -2.04 21.94
N PHE A 74 -8.04 -1.17 21.18
CA PHE A 74 -8.16 0.29 21.27
C PHE A 74 -7.87 0.83 22.67
N VAL A 75 -6.92 0.22 23.39
CA VAL A 75 -6.50 0.68 24.72
C VAL A 75 -5.75 2.01 24.62
N ASP A 76 -4.81 2.10 23.69
CA ASP A 76 -3.97 3.28 23.48
C ASP A 76 -4.11 3.81 22.05
N ALA A 77 -4.24 5.12 21.95
CA ALA A 77 -4.31 5.84 20.69
C ALA A 77 -3.24 6.94 20.65
N TRP A 78 -2.40 6.89 19.61
CA TRP A 78 -1.29 7.81 19.41
C TRP A 78 -1.40 8.54 18.08
N PHE A 79 -0.98 9.80 18.08
CA PHE A 79 -0.62 10.50 16.87
C PHE A 79 0.65 11.32 17.10
N ILE A 80 1.70 11.01 16.35
CA ILE A 80 2.94 11.79 16.36
C ILE A 80 3.05 12.47 15.01
N GLY A 81 3.09 13.79 15.03
CA GLY A 81 3.17 14.61 13.82
C GLY A 81 4.08 15.81 14.01
N PHE A 82 4.55 16.36 12.90
CA PHE A 82 5.44 17.49 12.91
C PHE A 82 5.29 18.37 11.67
N THR A 83 5.63 19.64 11.83
CA THR A 83 5.98 20.59 10.76
C THR A 83 7.51 20.76 10.73
N PRO A 84 8.09 21.57 9.83
CA PRO A 84 9.51 21.89 9.90
C PRO A 84 9.93 22.53 11.23
N ASP A 85 9.02 23.23 11.91
CA ASP A 85 9.33 24.03 13.10
C ASP A 85 9.01 23.32 14.43
N LEU A 86 8.03 22.40 14.44
CA LEU A 86 7.51 21.82 15.69
C LEU A 86 7.10 20.37 15.52
N VAL A 87 7.52 19.52 16.47
CA VAL A 87 7.05 18.15 16.64
C VAL A 87 6.15 18.06 17.86
N THR A 88 5.04 17.32 17.73
CA THR A 88 4.09 17.09 18.81
C THR A 88 3.66 15.62 18.79
N ALA A 89 3.65 15.01 19.97
CA ALA A 89 3.09 13.69 20.21
C ALA A 89 1.82 13.83 21.05
N VAL A 90 0.76 13.17 20.62
CA VAL A 90 -0.49 13.06 21.38
C VAL A 90 -0.71 11.60 21.70
N TYR A 91 -0.95 11.32 22.98
CA TYR A 91 -1.35 10.04 23.54
C TYR A 91 -2.72 10.19 24.18
N ILE A 92 -3.57 9.18 24.00
CA ILE A 92 -4.83 9.02 24.69
C ILE A 92 -4.90 7.57 25.15
N GLY A 93 -5.24 7.40 26.43
CA GLY A 93 -5.45 6.11 27.07
C GLY A 93 -6.20 6.35 28.39
N ASN A 94 -6.81 5.29 28.92
CA ASN A 94 -7.40 5.33 30.27
C ASN A 94 -6.34 4.89 31.30
N ASP A 95 -6.31 5.52 32.46
CA ASP A 95 -5.36 5.16 33.54
C ASP A 95 -5.56 3.72 34.04
N ASP A 96 -6.80 3.21 33.97
CA ASP A 96 -7.15 1.83 34.30
C ASP A 96 -6.96 0.84 33.13
N ARG A 97 -6.39 1.30 32.01
CA ARG A 97 -6.13 0.54 30.77
C ARG A 97 -7.38 -0.07 30.12
N LYS A 98 -8.58 0.40 30.46
CA LYS A 98 -9.77 -0.04 29.74
C LYS A 98 -9.76 0.48 28.29
N PRO A 99 -10.38 -0.24 27.34
CA PRO A 99 -10.55 0.23 25.96
C PRO A 99 -11.14 1.64 25.90
N LEU A 100 -10.64 2.45 24.97
CA LEU A 100 -11.20 3.79 24.68
C LEU A 100 -12.59 3.72 24.03
N GLY A 101 -12.97 2.54 23.53
CA GLY A 101 -14.20 2.29 22.80
C GLY A 101 -13.90 1.76 21.40
N ASN A 102 -14.93 1.16 20.79
CA ASN A 102 -14.78 0.54 19.48
C ASN A 102 -14.32 1.56 18.43
N LYS A 103 -13.29 1.21 17.65
CA LYS A 103 -12.70 2.03 16.57
C LYS A 103 -12.07 3.36 17.03
N MET A 104 -11.76 3.50 18.33
CA MET A 104 -11.04 4.67 18.85
C MET A 104 -9.54 4.60 18.53
N THR A 105 -9.22 4.68 17.24
CA THR A 105 -7.85 4.66 16.73
C THR A 105 -7.15 6.01 16.88
N GLY A 106 -5.83 6.02 16.76
CA GLY A 106 -5.02 7.24 16.76
C GLY A 106 -5.44 8.28 15.72
N GLY A 107 -5.95 7.85 14.56
CA GLY A 107 -6.49 8.75 13.53
C GLY A 107 -7.85 9.38 13.89
N VAL A 108 -8.61 8.72 14.77
CA VAL A 108 -9.95 9.16 15.18
C VAL A 108 -9.87 10.07 16.40
N VAL A 109 -9.10 9.71 17.42
CA VAL A 109 -9.08 10.45 18.70
C VAL A 109 -7.83 11.32 18.89
N ALA A 110 -6.63 10.85 18.55
CA ALA A 110 -5.39 11.59 18.82
C ALA A 110 -5.07 12.63 17.72
N ALA A 111 -5.26 12.28 16.44
CA ALA A 111 -5.02 13.16 15.30
C ALA A 111 -5.79 14.51 15.34
N PRO A 112 -7.10 14.57 15.69
CA PRO A 112 -7.80 15.86 15.77
C PRO A 112 -7.33 16.72 16.95
N ILE A 113 -6.92 16.11 18.08
CA ILE A 113 -6.31 16.86 19.20
C ILE A 113 -4.99 17.47 18.75
N TRP A 114 -4.14 16.68 18.07
CA TRP A 114 -2.91 17.17 17.47
C TRP A 114 -3.17 18.33 16.50
N ALA A 115 -4.17 18.20 15.62
CA ALA A 115 -4.51 19.25 14.66
C ALA A 115 -4.93 20.55 15.35
N LYS A 116 -5.79 20.46 16.38
CA LYS A 116 -6.25 21.62 17.15
C LYS A 116 -5.09 22.31 17.85
N PHE A 117 -4.23 21.54 18.51
CA PHE A 117 -3.03 22.07 19.17
C PHE A 117 -2.11 22.77 18.17
N MET A 118 -1.76 22.10 17.07
CA MET A 118 -0.81 22.63 16.09
C MET A 118 -1.32 23.87 15.35
N LYS A 119 -2.63 23.94 15.04
CA LYS A 119 -3.25 25.15 14.48
C LYS A 119 -3.08 26.35 15.41
N ASN A 120 -3.26 26.15 16.71
CA ASN A 120 -3.12 27.21 17.70
C ASN A 120 -1.66 27.56 17.97
N ALA A 121 -0.79 26.56 18.13
CA ALA A 121 0.62 26.74 18.42
C ALA A 121 1.37 27.46 17.28
N LEU A 122 0.96 27.21 16.03
CA LEU A 122 1.62 27.75 14.84
C LEU A 122 0.85 28.89 14.17
N LYS A 123 -0.17 29.47 14.83
CA LYS A 123 -1.05 30.48 14.23
C LYS A 123 -0.31 31.70 13.68
N ASN A 124 0.79 32.09 14.33
CA ASN A 124 1.60 33.25 14.00
C ASN A 124 2.92 32.88 13.31
N ASN A 125 3.14 31.58 13.03
CA ASN A 125 4.35 31.09 12.40
C ASN A 125 4.14 31.00 10.88
N GLU A 126 5.11 31.47 10.12
CA GLU A 126 5.14 31.29 8.66
C GLU A 126 4.97 29.82 8.28
N LYS A 127 4.21 29.55 7.21
CA LYS A 127 4.08 28.21 6.64
C LYS A 127 5.35 27.88 5.84
N LYS A 128 6.13 26.91 6.33
CA LYS A 128 7.35 26.42 5.67
C LYS A 128 7.13 25.05 5.07
N ASP A 129 7.76 24.81 3.93
CA ASP A 129 7.93 23.49 3.35
C ASP A 129 9.09 22.73 4.01
N PHE A 130 9.09 21.41 3.88
CA PHE A 130 10.23 20.59 4.28
C PHE A 130 11.41 20.82 3.33
N LEU A 131 12.59 21.08 3.88
CA LEU A 131 13.82 21.25 3.10
C LEU A 131 14.13 19.97 2.31
N GLN A 132 14.16 20.08 0.98
CA GLN A 132 14.52 18.99 0.08
C GLN A 132 16.04 18.93 -0.13
N PRO A 133 16.70 17.80 0.17
CA PRO A 133 18.12 17.60 -0.17
C PRO A 133 18.37 17.48 -1.68
N ASP A 134 19.60 17.78 -2.11
CA ASP A 134 19.99 17.84 -3.54
C ASP A 134 19.81 16.51 -4.29
N LYS A 135 20.02 15.37 -3.62
CA LYS A 135 19.98 14.03 -4.24
C LYS A 135 18.58 13.41 -4.22
N ILE A 136 17.54 14.23 -4.32
CA ILE A 136 16.15 13.80 -4.38
C ILE A 136 15.57 14.06 -5.77
N THR A 137 14.83 13.09 -6.29
CA THR A 137 14.05 13.21 -7.53
C THR A 137 12.61 12.78 -7.29
N LYS A 138 11.68 13.30 -8.08
CA LYS A 138 10.27 12.87 -8.07
C LYS A 138 9.93 12.29 -9.42
N ILE A 139 9.45 11.05 -9.43
CA ILE A 139 9.12 10.33 -10.66
C ILE A 139 7.70 9.80 -10.55
N SER A 140 6.97 9.88 -11.65
CA SER A 140 5.65 9.27 -11.80
C SER A 140 5.79 7.77 -11.99
N VAL A 141 5.12 6.99 -11.16
CA VAL A 141 5.08 5.53 -11.21
C VAL A 141 3.65 5.04 -11.33
N CYS A 142 3.45 3.87 -11.94
CA CYS A 142 2.20 3.15 -11.86
C CYS A 142 1.89 2.85 -10.39
N LYS A 143 0.68 3.19 -9.92
CA LYS A 143 0.27 3.03 -8.53
C LYS A 143 0.39 1.59 -8.03
N GLU A 144 0.12 0.62 -8.91
CA GLU A 144 0.07 -0.80 -8.55
C GLU A 144 1.44 -1.48 -8.68
N SER A 145 2.14 -1.29 -9.80
CA SER A 145 3.44 -1.94 -10.01
C SER A 145 4.62 -1.22 -9.35
N GLY A 146 4.49 0.08 -9.05
CA GLY A 146 5.60 0.90 -8.59
C GLY A 146 6.68 1.18 -9.65
N LEU A 147 6.47 0.73 -10.89
CA LEU A 147 7.37 0.90 -12.03
C LEU A 147 6.98 2.11 -12.89
N LEU A 148 7.80 2.47 -13.88
CA LEU A 148 7.48 3.56 -14.81
C LEU A 148 6.15 3.27 -15.53
N PRO A 149 5.22 4.24 -15.59
CA PRO A 149 3.90 4.00 -16.15
C PRO A 149 3.97 3.82 -17.66
N THR A 150 3.02 3.05 -18.19
CA THR A 150 2.71 2.92 -19.62
C THR A 150 1.39 3.65 -19.89
N ASP A 151 1.02 3.82 -21.17
CA ASP A 151 -0.27 4.40 -21.56
C ASP A 151 -1.49 3.59 -21.09
N SER A 152 -1.27 2.36 -20.62
CA SER A 152 -2.34 1.49 -20.10
C SER A 152 -2.53 1.63 -18.59
N CYS A 153 -1.66 2.36 -17.89
CA CYS A 153 -1.79 2.60 -16.45
C CYS A 153 -2.88 3.64 -16.19
N SER A 154 -3.99 3.22 -15.57
CA SER A 154 -5.11 4.10 -15.22
C SER A 154 -4.80 5.02 -14.03
N GLU A 155 -3.98 4.56 -13.09
CA GLU A 155 -3.59 5.33 -11.90
C GLU A 155 -2.07 5.50 -11.81
N ILE A 156 -1.63 6.76 -11.73
CA ILE A 156 -0.24 7.16 -11.66
C ILE A 156 -0.02 7.97 -10.38
N LEU A 157 1.06 7.68 -9.66
CA LEU A 157 1.49 8.40 -8.46
C LEU A 157 2.84 9.05 -8.70
N THR A 158 2.98 10.32 -8.35
CA THR A 158 4.29 10.95 -8.23
C THR A 158 4.90 10.55 -6.89
N VAL A 159 6.02 9.84 -6.93
CA VAL A 159 6.74 9.32 -5.76
C VAL A 159 8.14 9.94 -5.69
N THR A 160 8.60 10.17 -4.47
CA THR A 160 9.91 10.74 -4.18
C THR A 160 10.94 9.63 -4.01
N PHE A 161 12.05 9.71 -4.75
CA PHE A 161 13.16 8.77 -4.71
C PHE A 161 14.47 9.48 -4.37
N ILE A 162 15.40 8.71 -3.80
CA ILE A 162 16.81 9.11 -3.77
C ILE A 162 17.36 8.91 -5.18
N LYS A 163 18.09 9.88 -5.73
CA LYS A 163 18.63 9.82 -7.08
C LYS A 163 19.48 8.55 -7.28
N GLY A 164 19.15 7.77 -8.32
CA GLY A 164 19.75 6.47 -8.63
C GLY A 164 19.03 5.27 -8.00
N THR A 165 17.93 5.48 -7.29
CA THR A 165 17.09 4.38 -6.72
C THR A 165 15.72 4.28 -7.40
N GLU A 166 15.41 5.19 -8.31
CA GLU A 166 14.19 5.16 -9.09
C GLU A 166 14.06 3.91 -9.98
N PRO A 167 12.83 3.45 -10.28
CA PRO A 167 12.62 2.36 -11.22
C PRO A 167 13.08 2.76 -12.62
N THR A 168 13.78 1.85 -13.29
CA THR A 168 14.21 2.00 -14.69
C THR A 168 13.38 1.18 -15.67
N SER A 169 12.56 0.26 -15.17
CA SER A 169 11.69 -0.61 -15.97
C SER A 169 10.27 -0.07 -16.02
N TYR A 170 9.57 -0.37 -17.12
CA TYR A 170 8.16 -0.03 -17.30
C TYR A 170 7.24 -1.06 -16.64
N CYS A 171 6.03 -0.60 -16.31
CA CYS A 171 4.96 -1.40 -15.76
C CYS A 171 4.69 -2.65 -16.62
N THR A 172 4.70 -3.80 -15.96
CA THR A 172 4.39 -5.11 -16.57
C THR A 172 2.96 -5.57 -16.31
N ILE A 173 2.28 -4.99 -15.32
CA ILE A 173 0.89 -5.31 -14.96
C ILE A 173 -0.08 -4.74 -16.00
N HIS A 174 0.15 -3.49 -16.40
CA HIS A 174 -0.71 -2.75 -17.33
C HIS A 174 -0.03 -2.62 -18.68
N GLN A 175 -0.08 -3.68 -19.47
CA GLN A 175 0.30 -3.63 -20.87
C GLN A 175 -0.96 -3.83 -21.70
N LYS A 176 -1.15 -3.03 -22.75
CA LYS A 176 -2.06 -3.43 -23.82
C LYS A 176 -1.58 -4.80 -24.27
N TYR A 177 -2.43 -5.81 -24.13
CA TYR A 177 -2.23 -7.08 -24.82
C TYR A 177 -1.78 -6.73 -26.24
N PHE A 178 -0.59 -7.21 -26.63
CA PHE A 178 -0.25 -7.19 -28.05
C PHE A 178 -1.43 -7.87 -28.73
N GLU A 179 -2.11 -7.16 -29.64
CA GLU A 179 -2.89 -7.86 -30.64
C GLU A 179 -1.93 -8.88 -31.22
N THR A 180 -2.19 -10.16 -30.97
CA THR A 180 -1.41 -11.19 -31.65
C THR A 180 -1.59 -10.87 -33.13
N PRO A 181 -0.51 -10.62 -33.90
CA PRO A 181 -0.67 -10.47 -35.33
C PRO A 181 -1.48 -11.68 -35.76
N LYS A 182 -2.61 -11.46 -36.47
CA LYS A 182 -3.43 -12.56 -36.97
C LYS A 182 -2.52 -13.44 -37.81
N VAL A 183 -1.94 -14.46 -37.19
CA VAL A 183 -1.15 -15.45 -37.89
C VAL A 183 -2.18 -16.09 -38.79
N LYS A 184 -1.94 -16.08 -40.11
CA LYS A 184 -2.70 -16.95 -41.02
C LYS A 184 -2.51 -18.35 -40.46
N VAL A 185 -3.51 -18.86 -39.76
CA VAL A 185 -3.52 -20.22 -39.26
C VAL A 185 -3.34 -21.06 -40.51
N LYS A 186 -2.22 -21.79 -40.62
CA LYS A 186 -2.16 -22.86 -41.61
C LYS A 186 -3.30 -23.79 -41.25
N GLU A 187 -4.27 -23.94 -42.14
CA GLU A 187 -5.29 -24.97 -42.00
C GLU A 187 -4.55 -26.30 -41.87
N TYR A 188 -4.53 -26.82 -40.65
CA TYR A 188 -4.10 -28.19 -40.43
C TYR A 188 -5.28 -29.06 -40.85
N PRO A 189 -5.05 -30.13 -41.63
CA PRO A 189 -6.12 -31.05 -41.97
C PRO A 189 -6.75 -31.56 -40.69
N GLU A 190 -8.08 -31.50 -40.62
CA GLU A 190 -8.85 -31.98 -39.49
C GLU A 190 -8.57 -33.48 -39.32
N ILE A 191 -7.89 -33.86 -38.25
CA ILE A 191 -7.65 -35.28 -37.95
C ILE A 191 -8.96 -35.82 -37.37
N LYS A 192 -9.84 -36.30 -38.24
CA LYS A 192 -11.04 -37.05 -37.84
C LYS A 192 -10.59 -38.36 -37.21
N LYS A 193 -10.55 -38.41 -35.88
CA LYS A 193 -10.34 -39.69 -35.18
C LYS A 193 -11.60 -40.57 -35.36
N PRO A 194 -11.43 -41.88 -35.59
CA PRO A 194 -12.53 -42.77 -35.98
C PRO A 194 -13.70 -42.81 -34.98
N TYR A 195 -13.44 -42.56 -33.69
CA TYR A 195 -14.47 -42.63 -32.65
C TYR A 195 -15.38 -41.39 -32.56
N TYR A 196 -15.10 -40.30 -33.28
CA TYR A 196 -15.89 -39.06 -33.15
C TYR A 196 -17.33 -39.21 -33.64
N GLU A 197 -17.54 -39.91 -34.76
CA GLU A 197 -18.89 -40.19 -35.29
C GLU A 197 -19.66 -41.12 -34.33
N GLU A 198 -18.98 -42.09 -33.71
CA GLU A 198 -19.57 -42.97 -32.70
C GLU A 198 -19.95 -42.21 -31.41
N ILE A 199 -19.16 -41.22 -31.00
CA ILE A 199 -19.51 -40.35 -29.87
C ILE A 199 -20.74 -39.50 -30.18
N GLU A 200 -20.82 -38.92 -31.37
CA GLU A 200 -21.97 -38.10 -31.77
C GLU A 200 -23.26 -38.93 -31.79
N ALA A 201 -23.20 -40.15 -32.33
CA ALA A 201 -24.33 -41.09 -32.31
C ALA A 201 -24.74 -41.50 -30.89
N ILE A 202 -23.80 -41.65 -29.96
CA ILE A 202 -24.12 -41.93 -28.55
C ILE A 202 -24.72 -40.71 -27.87
N LYS A 203 -24.25 -39.50 -28.15
CA LYS A 203 -24.83 -38.28 -27.59
C LYS A 203 -26.28 -38.11 -28.02
N GLU A 204 -26.58 -38.24 -29.31
CA GLU A 204 -27.97 -38.18 -29.80
C GLU A 204 -28.86 -39.23 -29.12
N LYS A 205 -28.35 -40.46 -28.96
CA LYS A 205 -29.10 -41.56 -28.34
C LYS A 205 -29.45 -41.32 -26.86
N TYR A 206 -28.65 -40.52 -26.14
CA TYR A 206 -28.82 -40.26 -24.71
C TYR A 206 -29.36 -38.86 -24.39
N GLU A 207 -29.39 -37.93 -25.34
CA GLU A 207 -30.03 -36.61 -25.18
C GLU A 207 -31.57 -36.67 -25.32
N GLU A 208 -32.16 -37.73 -25.88
CA GLU A 208 -33.61 -37.82 -26.14
C GLU A 208 -34.48 -38.48 -25.05
N LYS A 209 -33.94 -38.92 -23.89
CA LYS A 209 -34.78 -39.51 -22.84
C LYS A 209 -35.10 -38.52 -21.70
N PRO A 210 -36.38 -38.22 -21.44
CA PRO A 210 -36.78 -37.56 -20.19
C PRO A 210 -36.45 -38.48 -19.01
N ILE A 211 -35.98 -37.89 -17.91
CA ILE A 211 -35.60 -38.60 -16.70
C ILE A 211 -36.87 -39.19 -16.05
N GLU A 212 -37.08 -40.50 -16.20
CA GLU A 212 -37.97 -41.27 -15.33
C GLU A 212 -37.15 -41.98 -14.25
N THR A 213 -37.58 -41.82 -13.02
CA THR A 213 -36.99 -42.39 -11.82
C THR A 213 -37.28 -43.88 -11.74
N GLU A 214 -36.27 -44.73 -11.95
CA GLU A 214 -36.23 -46.09 -11.41
C GLU A 214 -34.79 -46.59 -11.30
N GLU A 215 -34.44 -47.13 -10.13
CA GLU A 215 -33.11 -47.62 -9.76
C GLU A 215 -32.72 -48.86 -10.58
N LYS A 216 -31.92 -48.66 -11.64
CA LYS A 216 -30.99 -49.66 -12.15
C LYS A 216 -29.66 -48.97 -12.44
N GLU A 217 -28.54 -49.64 -12.15
CA GLU A 217 -27.19 -49.18 -12.47
C GLU A 217 -27.04 -49.01 -14.00
N GLU A 218 -27.45 -47.84 -14.52
CA GLU A 218 -27.23 -47.50 -15.92
C GLU A 218 -25.87 -46.82 -16.09
N GLU A 219 -25.07 -47.32 -17.05
CA GLU A 219 -23.82 -46.70 -17.47
C GLU A 219 -24.06 -45.27 -17.94
N THR A 220 -23.32 -44.31 -17.37
CA THR A 220 -23.46 -42.89 -17.74
C THR A 220 -22.87 -42.61 -19.13
N LEU A 221 -23.41 -41.61 -19.83
CA LEU A 221 -22.90 -41.12 -21.13
C LEU A 221 -21.38 -40.89 -21.10
N GLN A 222 -20.88 -40.34 -19.99
CA GLN A 222 -19.46 -40.07 -19.81
C GLN A 222 -18.63 -41.35 -19.77
N SER A 223 -19.12 -42.40 -19.10
CA SER A 223 -18.43 -43.70 -19.01
C SER A 223 -18.35 -44.43 -20.35
N LEU A 224 -19.39 -44.32 -21.19
CA LEU A 224 -19.43 -44.90 -22.54
C LEU A 224 -18.44 -44.21 -23.48
N ILE A 225 -18.36 -42.88 -23.41
CA ILE A 225 -17.40 -42.08 -24.18
C ILE A 225 -15.95 -42.44 -23.80
N GLU A 226 -15.66 -42.61 -22.51
CA GLU A 226 -14.33 -42.99 -22.02
C GLU A 226 -13.91 -44.39 -22.52
N LYS A 227 -14.83 -45.38 -22.45
CA LYS A 227 -14.59 -46.75 -22.92
C LYS A 227 -14.30 -46.81 -24.42
N LEU A 228 -14.99 -46.03 -25.23
CA LEU A 228 -14.73 -45.95 -26.67
C LEU A 228 -13.36 -45.35 -26.97
N ARG A 229 -12.99 -44.27 -26.29
CA ARG A 229 -11.66 -43.66 -26.43
C ARG A 229 -10.56 -44.67 -26.12
N GLU A 230 -10.68 -45.44 -25.05
CA GLU A 230 -9.73 -46.49 -24.67
C GLU A 230 -9.70 -47.66 -25.67
N LYS A 231 -10.86 -48.08 -26.21
CA LYS A 231 -10.93 -49.15 -27.22
C LYS A 231 -10.16 -48.81 -28.50
N HIS A 232 -10.31 -47.57 -29.00
CA HIS A 232 -9.61 -47.13 -30.22
C HIS A 232 -8.14 -46.81 -29.97
N LYS A 233 -7.76 -46.45 -28.74
CA LYS A 233 -6.35 -46.25 -28.36
C LYS A 233 -5.52 -47.53 -28.46
N LYS A 234 -6.14 -48.72 -28.33
CA LYS A 234 -5.49 -50.04 -28.48
C LYS A 234 -5.41 -50.55 -29.93
N GLN A 235 -6.03 -49.86 -30.89
CA GLN A 235 -5.98 -50.24 -32.32
C GLN A 235 -4.92 -49.46 -33.10
N ASP A 236 -4.40 -48.37 -32.54
CA ASP A 236 -3.39 -47.50 -33.15
C ASP A 236 -1.96 -47.74 -32.61
N GLU A 237 -1.73 -48.81 -31.83
CA GLU A 237 -0.40 -49.38 -31.47
C GLU A 237 -0.06 -50.58 -32.35
#